data_AF-A0A182SCJ9-F1
#
_entry.id   AF-A0A182SCJ9-F1
#
_cell.length_a   1.000
_cell.length_b   1.000
_cell.length_c   1.000
_cell.angle_alpha   90.00
_cell.angle_beta   90.00
_cell.angle_gamma   90.00
#
_symmetry.space_group_name_H-M   'P 1'
#
loop_
_entity.id
_entity.type
_entity.pdbx_description
1 polymer ?
#
loop_
_entity_poly.entity_id
_entity_poly.type
_entity_poly.pdbx_seq_one_letter_code
_entity_poly.pdbx_strand_id
1 'polypeptide(L)'
;MFFLYVVRNDRLGRHLVATRHIKQGEIIYRDEPYAVGPKIANVPLCLGCNRNLMPLWQQSGNRAAHFHECSRCGWPLCGASCEESAQHRAECSVLAASGYRPNIRPHPSNPEHRESAYCVIVPLRVLLLERFAPERYATVQGFESHLAERLASPLYGVLRSNLVPFVRTVLGLQQYSEQTVLELSAILDTNCYEIRLPEQHVKVRGLYPLGAMLSH
;
A
#
# COMPACT_ATOMS: atom_id res chain seq x y z
N MET A 1 -26.85 -6.95 6.39
CA MET A 1 -26.94 -7.62 5.08
C MET A 1 -26.90 -6.53 4.02
N PHE A 2 -25.85 -6.47 3.20
CA PHE A 2 -25.70 -5.42 2.19
C PHE A 2 -26.58 -5.74 0.97
N PHE A 3 -27.17 -4.72 0.34
CA PHE A 3 -28.13 -4.87 -0.77
C PHE A 3 -27.47 -4.63 -2.13
N LEU A 4 -26.22 -5.08 -2.25
CA LEU A 4 -25.40 -4.95 -3.45
C LEU A 4 -24.90 -6.33 -3.86
N TYR A 5 -24.81 -6.57 -5.16
CA TYR A 5 -24.19 -7.77 -5.72
C TYR A 5 -23.29 -7.40 -6.90
N VAL A 6 -22.26 -8.21 -7.13
CA VAL A 6 -21.31 -8.00 -8.22
C VAL A 6 -21.84 -8.67 -9.48
N VAL A 7 -21.92 -7.93 -10.57
CA VAL A 7 -22.20 -8.44 -11.92
C VAL A 7 -21.07 -8.10 -12.87
N ARG A 8 -21.06 -8.70 -14.07
CA ARG A 8 -20.07 -8.43 -15.11
C ARG A 8 -20.75 -8.13 -16.44
N ASN A 9 -20.25 -7.15 -17.18
CA ASN A 9 -20.58 -6.94 -18.60
C ASN A 9 -19.35 -6.44 -19.39
N ASP A 10 -19.48 -6.35 -20.71
CA ASP A 10 -18.36 -5.97 -21.60
C ASP A 10 -17.98 -4.49 -21.53
N ARG A 11 -18.86 -3.64 -21.01
CA ARG A 11 -18.64 -2.18 -20.95
C ARG A 11 -17.94 -1.73 -19.67
N LEU A 12 -18.36 -2.27 -18.53
CA LEU A 12 -17.92 -1.84 -17.19
C LEU A 12 -17.04 -2.88 -16.51
N GLY A 13 -16.89 -4.09 -17.07
CA GLY A 13 -16.29 -5.20 -16.37
C GLY A 13 -17.12 -5.58 -15.14
N ARG A 14 -16.46 -5.93 -14.03
CA ARG A 14 -17.14 -6.23 -12.76
C ARG A 14 -17.57 -4.94 -12.06
N HIS A 15 -18.83 -4.88 -11.65
CA HIS A 15 -19.39 -3.70 -10.99
C HIS A 15 -20.51 -4.07 -10.00
N LEU A 16 -20.78 -3.17 -9.05
CA LEU A 16 -21.86 -3.30 -8.06
C LEU A 16 -23.21 -2.85 -8.62
N VAL A 17 -24.25 -3.64 -8.37
CA VAL A 17 -25.65 -3.31 -8.67
C VAL A 17 -26.49 -3.39 -7.39
N ALA A 18 -27.38 -2.42 -7.21
CA ALA A 18 -28.33 -2.41 -6.11
C ALA A 18 -29.45 -3.43 -6.33
N THR A 19 -29.80 -4.20 -5.29
CA THR A 19 -30.92 -5.15 -5.32
C THR A 19 -32.26 -4.53 -4.94
N ARG A 20 -32.27 -3.24 -4.56
CA ARG A 20 -33.46 -2.47 -4.20
C ARG A 20 -33.23 -0.97 -4.35
N HIS A 21 -34.29 -0.19 -4.20
CA HIS A 21 -34.19 1.26 -4.04
C HIS A 21 -33.40 1.64 -2.78
N ILE A 22 -32.52 2.63 -2.91
CA ILE A 22 -31.67 3.19 -1.85
C ILE A 22 -32.16 4.59 -1.51
N LYS A 23 -32.36 4.88 -0.22
CA LYS A 23 -32.78 6.22 0.22
C LYS A 23 -31.56 7.15 0.35
N GLN A 24 -31.78 8.45 0.18
CA GLN A 24 -30.74 9.45 0.44
C GLN A 24 -30.22 9.33 1.87
N GLY A 25 -28.90 9.39 2.05
CA GLY A 25 -28.24 9.28 3.35
C GLY A 25 -28.08 7.86 3.87
N GLU A 26 -28.56 6.85 3.15
CA GLU A 26 -28.41 5.45 3.53
C GLU A 26 -26.98 4.93 3.32
N ILE A 27 -26.48 4.16 4.30
CA ILE A 27 -25.20 3.45 4.16
C ILE A 27 -25.42 2.22 3.27
N ILE A 28 -24.84 2.25 2.07
CA ILE A 28 -24.99 1.18 1.06
C ILE A 28 -24.04 0.00 1.28
N TYR A 29 -22.81 0.25 1.75
CA TYR A 29 -21.87 -0.76 2.20
C TYR A 29 -20.86 -0.22 3.21
N ARG A 30 -20.18 -1.13 3.91
CA ARG A 30 -18.94 -0.85 4.65
C ARG A 30 -17.88 -1.77 4.11
N ASP A 31 -16.68 -1.24 3.91
CA ASP A 31 -15.59 -1.98 3.29
C ASP A 31 -14.33 -1.93 4.15
N GLU A 32 -13.74 -3.09 4.37
CA GLU A 32 -12.49 -3.24 5.12
C GLU A 32 -11.35 -3.34 4.09
N PRO A 33 -10.32 -2.49 4.18
CA PRO A 33 -9.24 -2.54 3.21
C PRO A 33 -8.40 -3.80 3.39
N TYR A 34 -8.09 -4.48 2.30
CA TYR A 34 -7.17 -5.63 2.31
C TYR A 34 -5.72 -5.20 2.52
N ALA A 35 -5.37 -4.01 2.07
CA ALA A 35 -4.09 -3.38 2.36
C ALA A 35 -4.26 -1.86 2.44
N VAL A 36 -3.57 -1.23 3.39
CA VAL A 36 -3.39 0.22 3.48
C VAL A 36 -1.90 0.48 3.55
N GLY A 37 -1.41 1.56 2.97
CA GLY A 37 -0.02 1.95 3.14
C GLY A 37 0.40 3.09 2.22
N PRO A 38 1.70 3.43 2.20
CA PRO A 38 2.20 4.56 1.46
C PRO A 38 1.92 4.45 -0.04
N LYS A 39 1.86 5.61 -0.69
CA LYS A 39 1.90 5.72 -2.15
C LYS A 39 3.28 5.29 -2.68
N ILE A 40 3.40 5.16 -4.01
CA ILE A 40 4.64 4.76 -4.69
C ILE A 40 5.85 5.56 -4.20
N ALA A 41 5.70 6.87 -4.09
CA ALA A 41 6.66 7.75 -3.44
C ALA A 41 5.92 8.58 -2.39
N ASN A 42 6.49 8.65 -1.19
CA ASN A 42 5.89 9.37 -0.08
C ASN A 42 6.96 10.03 0.79
N VAL A 43 6.57 11.07 1.51
CA VAL A 43 7.42 11.60 2.59
C VAL A 43 7.70 10.49 3.63
N PRO A 44 8.79 10.58 4.41
CA PRO A 44 9.07 9.63 5.48
C PRO A 44 7.87 9.42 6.39
N LEU A 45 7.42 8.17 6.48
CA LEU A 45 6.15 7.77 7.08
C LEU A 45 6.35 6.54 7.96
N CYS A 46 5.67 6.50 9.10
CA CYS A 46 5.66 5.32 9.95
C CYS A 46 4.97 4.15 9.25
N LEU A 47 5.66 3.04 9.04
CA LEU A 47 5.02 1.83 8.48
C LEU A 47 3.93 1.22 9.36
N GLY A 48 3.95 1.50 10.67
CA GLY A 48 2.98 0.92 11.59
C GLY A 48 1.65 1.65 11.68
N CYS A 49 1.66 2.98 11.64
CA CYS A 49 0.45 3.80 11.82
C CYS A 49 0.16 4.75 10.65
N ASN A 50 1.06 4.81 9.67
CA ASN A 50 1.06 5.74 8.56
C ASN A 50 1.27 7.22 8.92
N ARG A 51 1.74 7.58 10.12
CA ARG A 51 2.00 8.99 10.46
C ARG A 51 3.17 9.58 9.67
N ASN A 52 3.03 10.81 9.19
CA ASN A 52 4.15 11.61 8.66
C ASN A 52 5.20 11.85 9.76
N LEU A 53 6.46 11.54 9.48
CA LEU A 53 7.55 11.62 10.46
C LEU A 53 8.21 13.01 10.51
N MET A 54 7.93 13.89 9.54
CA MET A 54 8.50 15.24 9.47
C MET A 54 8.13 16.12 10.69
N PRO A 55 6.87 16.18 11.14
CA PRO A 55 6.52 17.02 12.30
C PRO A 55 7.18 16.55 13.60
N LEU A 56 7.36 15.24 13.78
CA LEU A 56 8.06 14.68 14.96
C LEU A 56 9.51 15.15 15.00
N TRP A 57 10.16 15.21 13.83
CA TRP A 57 11.51 15.74 13.73
C TRP A 57 11.58 17.22 14.13
N GLN A 58 10.66 18.05 13.63
CA GLN A 58 10.64 19.50 13.90
C GLN A 58 10.38 19.85 15.38
N GLN A 59 9.48 19.11 16.03
CA GLN A 59 9.14 19.32 17.44
C GLN A 59 10.29 18.94 18.39
N SER A 60 11.20 18.07 17.94
CA SER A 60 12.23 17.49 18.80
C SER A 60 13.41 18.40 19.12
N GLY A 61 13.53 19.60 18.50
CA GLY A 61 14.51 20.62 18.88
C GLY A 61 15.97 20.13 19.01
N ASN A 62 16.31 19.01 18.36
CA ASN A 62 17.57 18.29 18.45
C ASN A 62 17.87 17.48 19.74
N ARG A 63 16.86 16.94 20.47
CA ARG A 63 17.04 15.82 21.43
C ARG A 63 15.79 14.92 21.55
N ALA A 64 15.90 13.67 21.09
CA ALA A 64 15.16 12.48 21.58
C ALA A 64 13.64 12.33 21.33
N ALA A 65 13.07 12.96 20.29
CA ALA A 65 11.90 12.42 19.60
C ALA A 65 12.22 12.20 18.12
N HIS A 66 13.38 11.58 17.87
CA HIS A 66 13.72 11.09 16.54
C HIS A 66 12.71 10.01 16.16
N PHE A 67 12.31 9.97 14.90
CA PHE A 67 11.63 8.79 14.37
C PHE A 67 12.46 7.54 14.70
N HIS A 68 11.79 6.41 14.84
CA HIS A 68 12.39 5.17 15.28
C HIS A 68 12.68 4.29 14.08
N GLU A 69 13.94 3.97 13.81
CA GLU A 69 14.29 2.92 12.86
C GLU A 69 13.98 1.56 13.51
N CYS A 70 13.11 0.76 12.88
CA CYS A 70 12.75 -0.55 13.42
C CYS A 70 14.00 -1.38 13.73
N SER A 71 14.09 -1.90 14.96
CA SER A 71 15.22 -2.67 15.44
C SER A 71 15.53 -3.88 14.55
N ARG A 72 14.48 -4.51 14.02
CA ARG A 72 14.56 -5.69 13.15
C ARG A 72 14.90 -5.34 11.68
N CYS A 73 14.01 -4.59 11.01
CA CYS A 73 14.11 -4.38 9.57
C CYS A 73 14.71 -3.03 9.13
N GLY A 74 14.95 -2.11 10.07
CA GLY A 74 15.50 -0.78 9.79
C GLY A 74 14.55 0.23 9.15
N TRP A 75 13.32 -0.15 8.79
CA TRP A 75 12.35 0.80 8.22
C TRP A 75 11.86 1.81 9.27
N PRO A 76 11.51 3.04 8.84
CA PRO A 76 11.17 4.12 9.75
C PRO A 76 9.76 3.96 10.35
N LEU A 77 9.67 4.22 11.65
CA LEU A 77 8.48 4.17 12.49
C LEU A 77 8.37 5.45 13.32
N CYS A 78 7.21 5.75 13.89
CA CYS A 78 7.06 6.89 14.80
C CYS A 78 7.56 6.60 16.23
N GLY A 79 7.86 5.34 16.54
CA GLY A 79 8.30 4.89 17.87
C GLY A 79 8.37 3.36 17.95
N ALA A 80 9.02 2.85 19.00
CA ALA A 80 9.22 1.41 19.22
C ALA A 80 7.90 0.61 19.29
N SER A 81 6.81 1.22 19.78
CA SER A 81 5.49 0.57 19.84
C SER A 81 4.96 0.17 18.45
N CYS A 82 5.36 0.87 17.38
CA CYS A 82 4.94 0.55 16.03
C CYS A 82 5.68 -0.65 15.42
N GLU A 83 6.74 -1.15 16.07
CA GLU A 83 7.39 -2.40 15.64
C GLU A 83 6.42 -3.58 15.70
N GLU A 84 5.50 -3.56 16.67
CA GLU A 84 4.51 -4.59 16.90
C GLU A 84 3.13 -4.26 16.30
N SER A 85 3.01 -3.17 15.54
CA SER A 85 1.75 -2.82 14.88
C SER A 85 1.32 -3.92 13.89
N ALA A 86 0.02 -4.19 13.82
CA ALA A 86 -0.51 -5.22 12.92
C ALA A 86 -0.17 -4.95 11.44
N GLN A 87 -0.11 -3.67 11.03
CA GLN A 87 0.24 -3.28 9.66
C GLN A 87 1.70 -3.57 9.30
N HIS A 88 2.62 -3.48 10.27
CA HIS A 88 4.05 -3.64 10.02
C HIS A 88 4.54 -5.08 10.29
N ARG A 89 3.94 -5.79 11.25
CA ARG A 89 4.50 -7.06 11.76
C ARG A 89 4.77 -8.11 10.67
N ALA A 90 3.83 -8.29 9.75
CA ALA A 90 3.95 -9.28 8.67
C ALA A 90 5.11 -8.94 7.72
N GLU A 91 5.13 -7.72 7.17
CA GLU A 91 6.21 -7.26 6.27
C GLU A 91 7.56 -7.14 6.97
N CYS A 92 7.59 -6.78 8.25
CA CYS A 92 8.82 -6.62 9.04
C CYS A 92 9.68 -7.88 9.00
N SER A 93 9.06 -9.06 9.10
CA SER A 93 9.77 -10.35 9.05
C SER A 93 10.51 -10.56 7.73
N VAL A 94 9.87 -10.24 6.60
CA VAL A 94 10.46 -10.35 5.26
C VAL A 94 11.54 -9.31 5.05
N LEU A 95 11.25 -8.06 5.42
CA LEU A 95 12.19 -6.95 5.31
C LEU A 95 13.45 -7.20 6.17
N ALA A 96 13.30 -7.73 7.38
CA ALA A 96 14.43 -8.09 8.24
C ALA A 96 15.26 -9.24 7.67
N ALA A 97 14.61 -10.27 7.13
CA ALA A 97 15.30 -11.43 6.54
C ALA A 97 16.15 -11.07 5.30
N SER A 98 15.80 -9.98 4.59
CA SER A 98 16.59 -9.49 3.45
C SER A 98 17.97 -8.93 3.82
N GLY A 99 18.17 -8.52 5.08
CA GLY A 99 19.35 -7.76 5.50
C GLY A 99 19.44 -6.33 4.95
N TYR A 100 18.55 -5.93 4.05
CA TYR A 100 18.49 -4.57 3.51
C TYR A 100 17.94 -3.59 4.55
N ARG A 101 18.68 -2.51 4.79
CA ARG A 101 18.27 -1.41 5.68
C ARG A 101 18.14 -0.11 4.87
N PRO A 102 16.92 0.44 4.71
CA PRO A 102 16.74 1.67 3.96
C PRO A 102 17.26 2.88 4.75
N ASN A 103 17.87 3.84 4.06
CA ASN A 103 18.23 5.13 4.64
C ASN A 103 17.12 6.17 4.40
N ILE A 104 15.95 5.96 5.01
CA ILE A 104 14.80 6.86 4.88
C ILE A 104 14.71 7.75 6.12
N ARG A 105 14.88 9.06 5.95
CA ARG A 105 14.94 10.01 7.07
C ARG A 105 14.19 11.30 6.73
N PRO A 106 13.56 11.97 7.72
CA PRO A 106 13.05 13.33 7.54
C PRO A 106 14.14 14.26 7.03
N HIS A 107 13.82 15.06 6.01
CA HIS A 107 14.73 16.00 5.38
C HIS A 107 14.31 17.45 5.68
N PRO A 108 14.90 18.12 6.68
CA PRO A 108 14.43 19.43 7.16
C PRO A 108 14.52 20.54 6.13
N SER A 109 15.58 20.52 5.32
CA SER A 109 15.79 21.48 4.23
C SER A 109 14.96 21.16 2.99
N ASN A 110 14.23 20.03 2.98
CA ASN A 110 13.28 19.67 1.95
C ASN A 110 12.14 18.80 2.53
N PRO A 111 11.20 19.40 3.29
CA PRO A 111 10.16 18.66 4.00
C PRO A 111 9.24 17.83 3.09
N GLU A 112 9.16 18.18 1.81
CA GLU A 112 8.37 17.51 0.78
C GLU A 112 9.14 16.39 0.05
N HIS A 113 10.40 16.12 0.44
CA HIS A 113 11.19 15.06 -0.16
C HIS A 113 10.48 13.72 -0.05
N ARG A 114 10.35 13.02 -1.19
CA ARG A 114 9.63 11.75 -1.28
C ARG A 114 10.58 10.61 -1.57
N GLU A 115 10.34 9.52 -0.88
CA GLU A 115 11.14 8.31 -0.89
C GLU A 115 10.46 7.28 -1.79
N SER A 116 11.08 6.93 -2.91
CA SER A 116 10.56 5.93 -3.85
C SER A 116 10.67 4.50 -3.33
N ALA A 117 11.46 4.26 -2.28
CA ALA A 117 11.57 2.96 -1.64
C ALA A 117 10.21 2.44 -1.13
N TYR A 118 9.28 3.33 -0.78
CA TYR A 118 7.92 2.95 -0.36
C TYR A 118 7.10 2.21 -1.42
N CYS A 119 7.52 2.24 -2.70
CA CYS A 119 6.79 1.58 -3.78
C CYS A 119 6.55 0.08 -3.53
N VAL A 120 7.43 -0.59 -2.77
CA VAL A 120 7.32 -2.02 -2.45
C VAL A 120 6.33 -2.34 -1.34
N ILE A 121 6.03 -1.42 -0.45
CA ILE A 121 5.36 -1.73 0.82
C ILE A 121 3.96 -2.28 0.61
N VAL A 122 3.11 -1.59 -0.14
CA VAL A 122 1.74 -2.05 -0.39
C VAL A 122 1.70 -3.32 -1.26
N PRO A 123 2.50 -3.44 -2.35
CA PRO A 123 2.65 -4.72 -3.06
C PRO A 123 3.05 -5.87 -2.14
N LEU A 124 4.04 -5.67 -1.27
CA LEU A 124 4.47 -6.70 -0.31
C LEU A 124 3.34 -7.09 0.66
N ARG A 125 2.60 -6.12 1.20
CA ARG A 125 1.44 -6.39 2.06
C ARG A 125 0.41 -7.27 1.36
N VAL A 126 0.15 -7.02 0.08
CA VAL A 126 -0.79 -7.84 -0.71
C VAL A 126 -0.22 -9.22 -1.03
N LEU A 127 1.05 -9.34 -1.43
CA LEU A 127 1.69 -10.64 -1.65
C LEU A 127 1.62 -11.51 -0.39
N LEU A 128 1.79 -10.92 0.79
CA LEU A 128 1.69 -11.64 2.05
C LEU A 128 0.28 -12.15 2.37
N LEU A 129 -0.77 -11.60 1.75
CA LEU A 129 -2.12 -12.15 1.87
C LEU A 129 -2.20 -13.58 1.30
N GLU A 130 -1.37 -13.94 0.32
CA GLU A 130 -1.33 -15.32 -0.21
C GLU A 130 -1.14 -16.35 0.91
N ARG A 131 -0.36 -16.00 1.94
CA ARG A 131 -0.09 -16.87 3.10
C ARG A 131 -1.11 -16.70 4.23
N PHE A 132 -1.50 -15.47 4.55
CA PHE A 132 -2.26 -15.17 5.77
C PHE A 132 -3.77 -15.02 5.56
N ALA A 133 -4.21 -14.78 4.32
CA ALA A 133 -5.60 -14.59 3.92
C ALA A 133 -5.77 -14.90 2.41
N PRO A 134 -5.58 -16.17 2.01
CA PRO A 134 -5.55 -16.57 0.59
C PRO A 134 -6.82 -16.21 -0.17
N GLU A 135 -7.98 -16.18 0.50
CA GLU A 135 -9.25 -15.72 -0.07
C GLU A 135 -9.24 -14.23 -0.42
N ARG A 136 -8.59 -13.40 0.42
CA ARG A 136 -8.40 -11.97 0.12
C ARG A 136 -7.45 -11.81 -1.06
N TYR A 137 -6.35 -12.57 -1.08
CA TYR A 137 -5.40 -12.56 -2.21
C TYR A 137 -6.05 -12.97 -3.53
N ALA A 138 -6.80 -14.07 -3.55
CA ALA A 138 -7.54 -14.53 -4.72
C ALA A 138 -8.55 -13.48 -5.23
N THR A 139 -9.19 -12.75 -4.32
CA THR A 139 -10.06 -11.63 -4.70
C THR A 139 -9.27 -10.52 -5.40
N VAL A 140 -8.10 -10.14 -4.87
CA VAL A 140 -7.24 -9.11 -5.49
C VAL A 140 -6.73 -9.53 -6.85
N GLN A 141 -6.33 -10.80 -7.02
CA GLN A 141 -5.90 -11.32 -8.32
C GLN A 141 -6.98 -11.22 -9.39
N GLY A 142 -8.25 -11.14 -8.98
CA GLY A 142 -9.33 -10.89 -9.92
C GLY A 142 -9.35 -9.48 -10.46
N PHE A 143 -8.82 -8.46 -9.77
CA PHE A 143 -9.00 -7.03 -10.08
C PHE A 143 -8.39 -6.61 -11.40
N GLU A 144 -9.00 -5.59 -12.02
CA GLU A 144 -8.50 -5.06 -13.29
C GLU A 144 -7.15 -4.36 -13.06
N SER A 145 -6.16 -4.68 -13.88
CA SER A 145 -4.82 -4.13 -13.76
C SER A 145 -4.57 -3.01 -14.77
N HIS A 146 -5.15 -3.09 -15.97
CA HIS A 146 -4.71 -2.31 -17.14
C HIS A 146 -3.20 -2.42 -17.37
N LEU A 147 -2.63 -3.61 -17.13
CA LEU A 147 -1.18 -3.81 -17.19
C LEU A 147 -0.61 -3.48 -18.58
N ALA A 148 -1.32 -3.82 -19.67
CA ALA A 148 -0.86 -3.55 -21.02
C ALA A 148 -0.66 -2.05 -21.28
N GLU A 149 -1.65 -1.23 -20.91
CA GLU A 149 -1.59 0.23 -21.03
C GLU A 149 -0.52 0.80 -20.10
N ARG A 150 -0.39 0.25 -18.89
CA ARG A 150 0.59 0.70 -17.90
C ARG A 150 2.01 0.41 -18.32
N LEU A 151 2.30 -0.75 -18.92
CA LEU A 151 3.63 -1.10 -19.42
C LEU A 151 4.12 -0.14 -20.52
N ALA A 152 3.21 0.52 -21.25
CA ALA A 152 3.55 1.56 -22.21
C ALA A 152 3.89 2.91 -21.55
N SER A 153 3.66 3.07 -20.25
CA SER A 153 3.95 4.32 -19.53
C SER A 153 5.41 4.41 -19.04
N PRO A 154 6.01 5.62 -19.02
CA PRO A 154 7.37 5.81 -18.49
C PRO A 154 7.52 5.38 -17.03
N LEU A 155 6.48 5.56 -16.22
CA LEU A 155 6.47 5.17 -14.80
C LEU A 155 6.72 3.67 -14.62
N TYR A 156 6.14 2.83 -15.48
CA TYR A 156 6.31 1.38 -15.39
C TYR A 156 7.68 0.90 -15.86
N GLY A 157 8.35 1.64 -16.73
CA GLY A 157 9.78 1.42 -16.99
C GLY A 157 10.60 1.55 -15.72
N VAL A 158 10.39 2.61 -14.95
CA VAL A 158 11.08 2.85 -13.67
C VAL A 158 10.68 1.82 -12.62
N LEU A 159 9.39 1.52 -12.45
CA LEU A 159 8.93 0.51 -11.50
C LEU A 159 9.48 -0.87 -11.84
N ARG A 160 9.49 -1.26 -13.11
CA ARG A 160 10.08 -2.54 -13.54
C ARG A 160 11.55 -2.65 -13.14
N SER A 161 12.34 -1.60 -13.36
CA SER A 161 13.78 -1.60 -13.03
C SER A 161 14.08 -1.55 -11.53
N ASN A 162 13.15 -1.08 -10.69
CA ASN A 162 13.40 -0.91 -9.25
C ASN A 162 12.62 -1.91 -8.38
N LEU A 163 11.31 -2.02 -8.59
CA LEU A 163 10.42 -2.85 -7.79
C LEU A 163 10.67 -4.34 -7.99
N VAL A 164 10.83 -4.79 -9.24
CA VAL A 164 10.99 -6.22 -9.55
C VAL A 164 12.29 -6.79 -8.95
N PRO A 165 13.47 -6.16 -9.15
CA PRO A 165 14.70 -6.62 -8.49
C PRO A 165 14.61 -6.51 -6.97
N PHE A 166 13.95 -5.48 -6.44
CA PHE A 166 13.80 -5.34 -5.00
C PHE A 166 12.98 -6.48 -4.40
N VAL A 167 11.83 -6.82 -4.98
CA VAL A 167 11.00 -7.95 -4.49
C VAL A 167 11.73 -9.29 -4.66
N ARG A 168 12.26 -9.57 -5.85
CA ARG A 168 12.76 -10.91 -6.18
C ARG A 168 14.17 -11.17 -5.64
N THR A 169 15.05 -10.18 -5.73
CA THR A 169 16.46 -10.33 -5.37
C THR A 169 16.74 -9.81 -3.97
N VAL A 170 16.33 -8.57 -3.65
CA VAL A 170 16.61 -7.97 -2.33
C VAL A 170 15.80 -8.67 -1.25
N LEU A 171 14.48 -8.80 -1.41
CA LEU A 171 13.63 -9.50 -0.44
C LEU A 171 13.68 -11.03 -0.57
N GLY A 172 14.39 -11.56 -1.56
CA GLY A 172 14.52 -13.01 -1.79
C GLY A 172 13.23 -13.71 -2.21
N LEU A 173 12.20 -12.99 -2.64
CA LEU A 173 10.89 -13.55 -3.00
C LEU A 173 10.86 -14.04 -4.45
N GLN A 174 11.75 -14.96 -4.79
CA GLN A 174 11.96 -15.45 -6.15
C GLN A 174 10.76 -16.23 -6.71
N GLN A 175 9.86 -16.72 -5.85
CA GLN A 175 8.64 -17.39 -6.25
C GLN A 175 7.68 -16.48 -7.03
N TYR A 176 7.76 -15.16 -6.85
CA TYR A 176 6.95 -14.23 -7.62
C TYR A 176 7.65 -13.86 -8.92
N SER A 177 6.95 -14.11 -10.04
CA SER A 177 7.43 -13.72 -11.35
C SER A 177 7.46 -12.19 -11.51
N GLU A 178 8.24 -11.69 -12.46
CA GLU A 178 8.21 -10.29 -12.85
C GLU A 178 6.78 -9.84 -13.22
N GLN A 179 6.08 -10.66 -14.01
CA GLN A 179 4.70 -10.39 -14.41
C GLN A 179 3.79 -10.25 -13.20
N THR A 180 3.88 -11.15 -12.21
CA THR A 180 3.09 -11.10 -10.97
C THR A 180 3.32 -9.79 -10.21
N VAL A 181 4.57 -9.35 -10.07
CA VAL A 181 4.91 -8.11 -9.33
C VAL A 181 4.38 -6.87 -10.06
N LEU A 182 4.51 -6.82 -11.39
CA LEU A 182 4.04 -5.70 -12.20
C LEU A 182 2.51 -5.66 -12.28
N GLU A 183 1.86 -6.80 -12.46
CA GLU A 183 0.41 -6.94 -12.48
C GLU A 183 -0.21 -6.52 -11.15
N LEU A 184 0.37 -6.96 -10.03
CA LEU A 184 -0.10 -6.54 -8.71
C LEU A 184 0.05 -5.02 -8.50
N SER A 185 1.16 -4.43 -8.96
CA SER A 185 1.35 -2.98 -8.89
C SER A 185 0.32 -2.23 -9.73
N ALA A 186 0.00 -2.76 -10.92
CA ALA A 186 -1.04 -2.26 -11.81
C ALA A 186 -2.44 -2.36 -11.19
N ILE A 187 -2.77 -3.48 -10.54
CA ILE A 187 -4.00 -3.63 -9.76
C ILE A 187 -4.07 -2.54 -8.68
N LEU A 188 -3.00 -2.33 -7.92
CA LEU A 188 -2.99 -1.32 -6.86
C LEU A 188 -3.19 0.09 -7.39
N ASP A 189 -2.58 0.44 -8.51
CA ASP A 189 -2.70 1.78 -9.08
C ASP A 189 -4.07 2.02 -9.76
N THR A 190 -4.78 0.96 -10.15
CA THR A 190 -6.11 1.05 -10.77
C THR A 190 -7.23 1.05 -9.72
N ASN A 191 -7.07 0.29 -8.62
CA ASN A 191 -8.16 -0.02 -7.70
C ASN A 191 -8.00 0.61 -6.31
N CYS A 192 -6.85 1.20 -5.97
CA CYS A 192 -6.69 1.85 -4.67
C CYS A 192 -7.40 3.20 -4.59
N TYR A 193 -7.94 3.48 -3.42
CA TYR A 193 -8.44 4.80 -3.03
C TYR A 193 -7.36 5.61 -2.33
N GLU A 194 -7.34 6.93 -2.56
CA GLU A 194 -6.59 7.86 -1.71
C GLU A 194 -7.31 8.01 -0.37
N ILE A 195 -6.66 7.57 0.71
CA ILE A 195 -7.11 7.83 2.07
C ILE A 195 -6.39 9.08 2.56
N ARG A 196 -7.16 10.08 2.98
CA ARG A 196 -6.64 11.28 3.63
C ARG A 196 -6.65 11.06 5.13
N LEU A 197 -5.50 11.22 5.77
CA LEU A 197 -5.34 11.11 7.22
C LEU A 197 -4.91 12.47 7.77
N PRO A 198 -5.87 13.40 8.02
CA PRO A 198 -5.55 14.77 8.43
C PRO A 198 -4.73 14.84 9.72
N GLU A 199 -5.11 14.04 10.72
CA GLU A 199 -4.40 13.94 12.01
C GLU A 199 -2.95 13.45 11.88
N GLN A 200 -2.64 12.81 10.75
CA GLN A 200 -1.33 12.26 10.43
C GLN A 200 -0.59 13.08 9.37
N HIS A 201 -1.21 14.16 8.87
CA HIS A 201 -0.70 15.04 7.82
C HIS A 201 -0.18 14.30 6.58
N VAL A 202 -0.93 13.30 6.12
CA VAL A 202 -0.50 12.49 4.98
C VAL A 202 -1.65 11.86 4.20
N LYS A 203 -1.30 11.43 3.00
CA LYS A 203 -2.16 10.69 2.08
C LYS A 203 -1.55 9.32 1.87
N VAL A 204 -2.36 8.29 2.07
CA VAL A 204 -2.00 6.90 1.82
C VAL A 204 -2.93 6.31 0.77
N ARG A 205 -2.64 5.09 0.32
CA ARG A 205 -3.52 4.33 -0.55
C ARG A 205 -4.10 3.14 0.20
N GLY A 206 -5.34 2.81 -0.10
CA GLY A 206 -6.03 1.63 0.44
C GLY A 206 -6.70 0.83 -0.65
N LEU A 207 -6.56 -0.49 -0.59
CA LEU A 207 -7.22 -1.42 -1.50
C LEU A 207 -8.51 -1.92 -0.84
N TYR A 208 -9.64 -1.38 -1.29
CA TYR A 208 -10.98 -1.66 -0.77
C TYR A 208 -11.72 -2.57 -1.75
N PRO A 209 -11.99 -3.84 -1.40
CA PRO A 209 -12.48 -4.81 -2.38
C PRO A 209 -13.87 -4.52 -2.94
N LEU A 210 -14.78 -3.97 -2.14
CA LEU A 210 -16.09 -3.51 -2.63
C LEU A 210 -15.97 -2.16 -3.31
N GLY A 211 -15.15 -1.26 -2.75
CA GLY A 211 -14.86 0.04 -3.36
C GLY A 211 -14.32 -0.09 -4.78
N ALA A 212 -13.45 -1.07 -5.04
CA ALA A 212 -12.90 -1.36 -6.36
C ALA A 212 -13.95 -1.77 -7.40
N MET A 213 -15.16 -2.14 -6.97
CA MET A 213 -16.26 -2.55 -7.86
C MET A 213 -17.25 -1.41 -8.15
N LEU A 214 -17.00 -0.19 -7.66
CA LEU A 214 -17.79 0.98 -8.07
C LEU A 214 -17.28 1.50 -9.43
N SER A 215 -18.12 1.38 -10.46
CA SER A 215 -17.82 1.95 -11.78
C SER A 215 -17.94 3.48 -11.78
N HIS A 216 -17.00 4.16 -12.43
CA HIS A 216 -17.05 5.61 -12.73
C HIS A 216 -17.68 5.88 -14.11
#